data_AF-A0A0D2IE78-F1
#
_entry.id   AF-A0A0D2IE78-F1
#
_cell.length_a   1.000
_cell.length_b   1.000
_cell.length_c   1.000
_cell.angle_alpha   90.00
_cell.angle_beta   90.00
_cell.angle_gamma   90.00
#
_symmetry.space_group_name_H-M   'P 1'
#
loop_
_entity.id
_entity.type
_entity.pdbx_description
1 polymer ?
#
loop_
_entity_poly.entity_id
_entity_poly.type
_entity_poly.pdbx_seq_one_letter_code
_entity_poly.pdbx_strand_id
1 'polypeptide(L)'
;MNSLLCALFLGSASFGVAHPIVEKRAVTALDQAAFEEAQQRDDTATRAFSSIPIKTSDGRCLFVDQLSGDFRANLTPIQVGSCDGSIEQQWDIITAGKHNDRPGAMLIVSTLAISQTQACFNFDPRRAAGNQVLLFSCGGRADGSGTGTNSQLFPVTGSAGPLTLTPENAPGDCLTFFMFGDASTVITTDVGAASPTVVTQSVPASIISASTTSATASSTSVTLSPTTSPPSVVVSTVATASASASIISVSRAGSVLNPSAAAEANPPDNTATRAFSSVSLKSASGLCLFIDPTAGDFRENLIPITLQPCDGSANQRFNIITAGIHNDQPNSALIVSILTQGCLNFDPRRAAGDTVIMFSCGGRADGSGQVTNSQLFSFTAGEASLRLQPENGAGAVCLVADAAGRMDQATCSDNPSQVFNIS
;
A
#
# COMPACT_ATOMS: atom_id res chain seq x y z
N MET A 1 67.80 4.26 21.43
CA MET A 1 66.98 4.59 22.62
C MET A 1 66.05 5.73 22.23
N ASN A 2 64.74 5.43 22.23
CA ASN A 2 63.57 6.32 22.35
C ASN A 2 63.39 7.45 21.29
N SER A 3 62.21 7.71 20.72
CA SER A 3 60.88 7.08 20.77
C SER A 3 60.03 7.70 19.65
N LEU A 4 59.13 6.89 19.10
CA LEU A 4 57.99 7.25 18.25
C LEU A 4 57.18 8.44 18.79
N LEU A 5 56.65 9.29 17.90
CA LEU A 5 55.35 9.93 18.09
C LEU A 5 54.62 10.05 16.73
N CYS A 6 53.72 9.10 16.46
CA CYS A 6 52.69 9.17 15.43
C CYS A 6 51.46 9.84 16.06
N ALA A 7 51.03 10.99 15.54
CA ALA A 7 49.76 11.60 15.93
C ALA A 7 48.66 11.16 14.94
N LEU A 8 47.81 10.23 15.40
CA LEU A 8 46.56 9.84 14.74
C LEU A 8 45.44 10.77 15.22
N PHE A 9 44.91 11.60 14.33
CA PHE A 9 43.63 12.28 14.54
C PHE A 9 42.49 11.33 14.15
N LEU A 10 41.80 10.74 15.14
CA LEU A 10 40.48 10.15 14.95
C LEU A 10 39.43 11.25 15.05
N GLY A 11 38.87 11.65 13.91
CA GLY A 11 37.64 12.44 13.86
C GLY A 11 36.42 11.51 13.94
N SER A 12 35.67 11.61 15.03
CA SER A 12 34.40 10.92 15.23
C SER A 12 33.33 11.55 14.33
N ALA A 13 33.01 10.90 13.21
CA ALA A 13 31.80 11.22 12.45
C ALA A 13 30.60 10.59 13.16
N SER A 14 29.81 11.41 13.86
CA SER A 14 28.49 11.01 14.34
C SER A 14 27.57 10.88 13.13
N PHE A 15 27.36 9.64 12.66
CA PHE A 15 26.24 9.32 11.78
C PHE A 15 24.94 9.49 12.57
N GLY A 16 24.30 10.64 12.45
CA GLY A 16 22.90 10.79 12.82
C GLY A 16 22.08 9.95 11.86
N VAL A 17 21.73 8.73 12.27
CA VAL A 17 20.73 7.93 11.56
C VAL A 17 19.42 8.70 11.71
N ALA A 18 18.99 9.37 10.63
CA ALA A 18 17.63 9.85 10.51
C ALA A 18 16.75 8.59 10.53
N HIS A 19 16.16 8.30 11.69
CA HIS A 19 15.24 7.18 11.82
C HIS A 19 14.02 7.50 10.96
N PRO A 20 13.54 6.56 10.13
CA PRO A 20 12.33 6.78 9.37
C PRO A 20 11.21 7.00 10.38
N ILE A 21 10.67 8.22 10.39
CA ILE A 21 9.39 8.48 11.04
C ILE A 21 8.40 7.61 10.26
N VAL A 22 7.81 6.62 10.93
CA VAL A 22 6.63 5.92 10.41
C VAL A 22 5.56 6.99 10.31
N GLU A 23 5.45 7.63 9.15
CA GLU A 23 4.36 8.53 8.86
C GLU A 23 3.09 7.69 8.97
N LYS A 24 2.31 7.96 10.02
CA LYS A 24 1.08 7.23 10.32
C LYS A 24 0.16 7.45 9.13
N ARG A 25 0.06 6.46 8.23
CA ARG A 25 -0.91 6.42 7.12
C ARG A 25 -2.29 6.29 7.76
N ALA A 26 -2.80 7.40 8.28
CA ALA A 26 -4.08 7.44 8.95
C ALA A 26 -5.10 8.06 8.02
N VAL A 27 -6.12 7.31 7.64
CA VAL A 27 -7.29 7.86 6.99
C VAL A 27 -8.27 8.39 8.03
N THR A 28 -9.00 9.45 7.70
CA THR A 28 -10.03 9.99 8.61
C THR A 28 -11.30 9.14 8.61
N ALA A 29 -11.52 8.35 7.57
CA ALA A 29 -12.58 7.36 7.43
C ALA A 29 -12.21 6.31 6.37
N LEU A 30 -12.81 5.13 6.46
CA LEU A 30 -12.74 4.11 5.42
C LEU A 30 -13.74 4.39 4.30
N ASP A 31 -13.40 3.98 3.08
CA ASP A 31 -14.40 3.77 2.04
C ASP A 31 -15.10 2.44 2.34
N GLN A 32 -16.35 2.52 2.80
CA GLN A 32 -17.06 1.35 3.30
C GLN A 32 -17.21 0.25 2.25
N ALA A 33 -17.51 0.61 1.00
CA ALA A 33 -17.72 -0.37 -0.07
C ALA A 33 -16.39 -1.07 -0.41
N ALA A 34 -15.32 -0.29 -0.54
CA ALA A 34 -14.01 -0.86 -0.86
C ALA A 34 -13.43 -1.66 0.31
N PHE A 35 -13.72 -1.27 1.56
CA PHE A 35 -13.37 -2.01 2.76
C PHE A 35 -14.09 -3.37 2.79
N GLU A 36 -15.42 -3.40 2.60
CA GLU A 36 -16.21 -4.63 2.58
C GLU A 36 -15.81 -5.56 1.44
N GLU A 37 -15.49 -5.01 0.27
CA GLU A 37 -14.95 -5.77 -0.85
C GLU A 37 -13.61 -6.42 -0.49
N ALA A 38 -12.71 -5.64 0.11
CA ALA A 38 -11.34 -6.07 0.37
C ALA A 38 -11.18 -7.00 1.57
N GLN A 39 -12.05 -6.85 2.57
CA GLN A 39 -11.93 -7.49 3.88
C GLN A 39 -13.00 -8.56 4.08
N GLN A 40 -13.08 -9.49 3.13
CA GLN A 40 -14.06 -10.56 3.16
C GLN A 40 -13.67 -11.68 4.12
N ARG A 41 -14.64 -12.08 4.94
CA ARG A 41 -14.51 -13.26 5.79
C ARG A 41 -14.43 -14.54 4.94
N ASP A 42 -13.46 -15.39 5.25
CA ASP A 42 -13.41 -16.75 4.74
C ASP A 42 -14.37 -17.66 5.54
N ASP A 43 -15.53 -17.95 4.95
CA ASP A 43 -16.53 -18.83 5.56
C ASP A 43 -16.20 -20.32 5.45
N THR A 44 -15.18 -20.68 4.66
CA THR A 44 -14.66 -22.06 4.56
C THR A 44 -13.53 -22.34 5.55
N ALA A 45 -13.12 -21.33 6.32
CA ALA A 45 -11.98 -21.41 7.21
C ALA A 45 -12.17 -22.37 8.38
N THR A 46 -11.19 -23.25 8.59
CA THR A 46 -11.01 -24.00 9.84
C THR A 46 -10.18 -23.16 10.80
N ARG A 47 -10.78 -22.78 11.93
CA ARG A 47 -10.16 -21.94 12.96
C ARG A 47 -9.65 -22.82 14.09
N ALA A 48 -8.34 -22.79 14.33
CA ALA A 48 -7.73 -23.43 15.48
C ALA A 48 -8.02 -22.65 16.77
N PHE A 49 -8.00 -21.32 16.68
CA PHE A 49 -8.40 -20.41 17.74
C PHE A 49 -9.22 -19.28 17.13
N SER A 50 -10.17 -18.77 17.91
CA SER A 50 -10.96 -17.61 17.51
C SER A 50 -11.01 -16.55 18.59
N SER A 51 -10.94 -15.29 18.18
CA SER A 51 -11.07 -14.12 19.06
C SER A 51 -10.12 -14.15 20.26
N ILE A 52 -8.87 -14.60 20.04
CA ILE A 52 -7.86 -14.68 21.10
C ILE A 52 -6.91 -13.47 21.06
N PRO A 53 -6.43 -13.00 22.22
CA PRO A 53 -5.30 -12.09 22.23
C PRO A 53 -4.02 -12.83 21.83
N ILE A 54 -3.18 -12.16 21.06
CA ILE A 54 -1.82 -12.60 20.78
C ILE A 54 -0.89 -11.82 21.69
N LYS A 55 -0.21 -12.51 22.61
CA LYS A 55 0.69 -11.90 23.59
C LYS A 55 2.15 -12.04 23.18
N THR A 56 2.91 -10.97 23.34
CA THR A 56 4.37 -10.96 23.26
C THR A 56 4.98 -11.62 24.51
N SER A 57 6.28 -11.93 24.44
CA SER A 57 7.01 -12.58 25.54
C SER A 57 7.08 -11.76 26.82
N ASP A 58 6.97 -10.43 26.72
CA ASP A 58 6.88 -9.49 27.84
C ASP A 58 5.44 -9.25 28.32
N GLY A 59 4.46 -9.98 27.77
CA GLY A 59 3.06 -9.98 28.23
C GLY A 59 2.18 -8.87 27.67
N ARG A 60 2.66 -8.07 26.70
CA ARG A 60 1.87 -7.08 25.95
C ARG A 60 1.04 -7.75 24.86
N CYS A 61 0.02 -7.08 24.36
CA CYS A 61 -0.88 -7.61 23.33
C CYS A 61 -0.63 -6.95 21.98
N LEU A 62 -0.76 -7.73 20.91
CA LEU A 62 -0.84 -7.21 19.55
C LEU A 62 -2.20 -6.56 19.33
N PHE A 63 -2.22 -5.39 18.73
CA PHE A 63 -3.43 -4.65 18.39
C PHE A 63 -3.31 -3.92 17.06
N VAL A 64 -4.43 -3.48 16.53
CA VAL A 64 -4.48 -2.65 15.31
C VAL A 64 -5.41 -1.46 15.48
N ASP A 65 -5.05 -0.33 14.89
CA ASP A 65 -5.91 0.83 14.74
C ASP A 65 -6.52 0.76 13.32
N GLN A 66 -7.83 0.53 13.22
CA GLN A 66 -8.50 0.30 11.93
C GLN A 66 -8.27 1.42 10.91
N LEU A 67 -8.09 2.65 11.38
CA LEU A 67 -7.90 3.82 10.51
C LEU A 67 -6.43 4.10 10.21
N SER A 68 -5.49 3.26 10.70
CA SER A 68 -4.05 3.45 10.51
C SER A 68 -3.47 2.79 9.25
N GLY A 69 -4.33 2.31 8.35
CA GLY A 69 -3.97 1.82 7.02
C GLY A 69 -4.53 2.68 5.89
N ASP A 70 -4.63 2.08 4.71
CA ASP A 70 -5.27 2.66 3.53
C ASP A 70 -6.79 2.78 3.70
N PHE A 71 -7.46 3.39 2.73
CA PHE A 71 -8.91 3.59 2.73
C PHE A 71 -9.75 2.29 2.82
N ARG A 72 -9.13 1.11 2.69
CA ARG A 72 -9.72 -0.24 2.87
C ARG A 72 -9.13 -0.99 4.07
N ALA A 73 -8.42 -0.30 4.95
CA ALA A 73 -7.67 -0.85 6.07
C ALA A 73 -6.58 -1.88 5.68
N ASN A 74 -6.14 -1.91 4.42
CA ASN A 74 -4.90 -2.58 4.07
C ASN A 74 -3.71 -1.75 4.52
N LEU A 75 -2.54 -2.35 4.62
CA LEU A 75 -1.32 -1.68 5.09
C LEU A 75 -1.44 -1.14 6.52
N THR A 76 -2.44 -1.61 7.28
CA THR A 76 -2.64 -1.24 8.68
C THR A 76 -1.50 -1.82 9.53
N PRO A 77 -0.69 -0.99 10.19
CA PRO A 77 0.40 -1.47 11.04
C PRO A 77 -0.13 -2.29 12.22
N ILE A 78 0.54 -3.40 12.51
CA ILE A 78 0.30 -4.17 13.74
C ILE A 78 1.18 -3.59 14.85
N GLN A 79 0.54 -3.23 15.96
CA GLN A 79 1.17 -2.52 17.07
C GLN A 79 1.17 -3.38 18.33
N VAL A 80 2.01 -3.02 19.30
CA VAL A 80 2.11 -3.70 20.61
C VAL A 80 1.76 -2.75 21.73
N GLY A 81 0.83 -3.13 22.60
CA GLY A 81 0.31 -2.30 23.69
C GLY A 81 -0.10 -3.10 24.92
N SER A 82 -0.60 -2.41 25.95
CA SER A 82 -1.18 -3.07 27.12
C SER A 82 -2.37 -3.93 26.71
N CYS A 83 -2.48 -5.13 27.27
CA CYS A 83 -3.64 -5.98 27.06
C CYS A 83 -4.87 -5.37 27.74
N ASP A 84 -5.87 -4.97 26.97
CA ASP A 84 -7.13 -4.38 27.46
C ASP A 84 -8.36 -5.23 27.12
N GLY A 85 -8.18 -6.28 26.31
CA GLY A 85 -9.25 -7.17 25.88
C GLY A 85 -10.17 -6.56 24.83
N SER A 86 -9.77 -5.44 24.23
CA SER A 86 -10.54 -4.80 23.15
C SER A 86 -10.62 -5.72 21.93
N ILE A 87 -11.55 -5.41 21.02
CA ILE A 87 -11.72 -6.19 19.80
C ILE A 87 -10.53 -6.02 18.84
N GLU A 88 -9.83 -4.89 18.93
CA GLU A 88 -8.61 -4.56 18.20
C GLU A 88 -7.44 -5.48 18.59
N GLN A 89 -7.54 -6.15 19.73
CA GLN A 89 -6.55 -7.10 20.24
C GLN A 89 -6.89 -8.55 19.93
N GLN A 90 -7.98 -8.82 19.22
CA GLN A 90 -8.49 -10.17 19.00
C GLN A 90 -8.13 -10.69 17.61
N TRP A 91 -7.68 -11.94 17.60
CA TRP A 91 -7.10 -12.61 16.44
C TRP A 91 -7.70 -14.02 16.27
N ASP A 92 -7.95 -14.38 15.03
CA ASP A 92 -8.30 -15.74 14.62
C ASP A 92 -7.04 -16.41 14.04
N ILE A 93 -6.86 -17.68 14.37
CA ILE A 93 -5.79 -18.52 13.82
C ILE A 93 -6.44 -19.54 12.89
N ILE A 94 -6.26 -19.36 11.58
CA ILE A 94 -6.88 -20.19 10.54
C ILE A 94 -5.85 -21.18 10.00
N THR A 95 -6.13 -22.48 10.09
CA THR A 95 -5.22 -23.56 9.65
C THR A 95 -5.62 -24.23 8.35
N ALA A 96 -6.81 -23.93 7.83
CA ALA A 96 -7.26 -24.32 6.49
C ALA A 96 -8.38 -23.38 6.02
N GLY A 97 -8.61 -23.23 4.73
CA GLY A 97 -9.70 -22.44 4.14
C GLY A 97 -9.41 -22.04 2.70
N LYS A 98 -10.27 -21.21 2.09
CA LYS A 98 -10.08 -20.63 0.75
C LYS A 98 -8.73 -19.94 0.59
N HIS A 99 -8.21 -19.33 1.66
CA HIS A 99 -6.97 -18.54 1.64
C HIS A 99 -5.79 -19.27 2.32
N ASN A 100 -6.01 -20.49 2.81
CA ASN A 100 -4.96 -21.36 3.35
C ASN A 100 -5.20 -22.81 2.90
N ASP A 101 -4.53 -23.20 1.82
CA ASP A 101 -4.55 -24.55 1.26
C ASP A 101 -3.31 -25.37 1.64
N ARG A 102 -2.47 -24.86 2.55
CA ARG A 102 -1.18 -25.47 2.91
C ARG A 102 -1.23 -26.18 4.27
N PRO A 103 -1.09 -27.52 4.29
CA PRO A 103 -0.94 -28.25 5.54
C PRO A 103 0.27 -27.75 6.33
N GLY A 104 0.09 -27.55 7.64
CA GLY A 104 1.16 -27.08 8.51
C GLY A 104 1.43 -25.57 8.43
N ALA A 105 0.60 -24.81 7.71
CA ALA A 105 0.61 -23.35 7.73
C ALA A 105 -0.64 -22.79 8.42
N MET A 106 -0.54 -21.56 8.90
CA MET A 106 -1.64 -20.78 9.43
C MET A 106 -1.67 -19.37 8.84
N LEU A 107 -2.88 -18.79 8.80
CA LEU A 107 -3.11 -17.36 8.71
C LEU A 107 -3.43 -16.81 10.10
N ILE A 108 -2.94 -15.61 10.39
CA ILE A 108 -3.33 -14.82 11.56
C ILE A 108 -4.23 -13.71 11.04
N VAL A 109 -5.48 -13.67 11.51
CA VAL A 109 -6.51 -12.79 10.95
C VAL A 109 -7.12 -11.91 12.05
N SER A 110 -7.25 -10.62 11.78
CA SER A 110 -7.91 -9.67 12.70
C SER A 110 -9.41 -9.95 12.81
N THR A 111 -9.98 -9.91 14.03
CA THR A 111 -11.36 -10.36 14.28
C THR A 111 -12.36 -9.24 14.57
N LEU A 112 -12.04 -7.96 14.29
CA LEU A 112 -12.85 -6.79 14.66
C LEU A 112 -14.37 -7.03 14.56
N ALA A 113 -15.06 -6.88 15.70
CA ALA A 113 -16.41 -7.43 15.95
C ALA A 113 -17.59 -6.56 15.48
N ILE A 114 -17.36 -5.42 14.82
CA ILE A 114 -18.43 -4.57 14.28
C ILE A 114 -18.08 -4.05 12.87
N SER A 115 -16.80 -4.00 12.53
CA SER A 115 -16.25 -3.67 11.21
C SER A 115 -15.12 -4.65 10.90
N GLN A 116 -15.50 -5.80 10.36
CA GLN A 116 -14.63 -6.91 10.00
C GLN A 116 -13.44 -6.46 9.13
N THR A 117 -12.28 -6.13 9.71
CA THR A 117 -11.07 -5.96 8.89
C THR A 117 -10.68 -7.28 8.26
N GLN A 118 -10.97 -8.45 8.88
CA GLN A 118 -10.72 -9.80 8.35
C GLN A 118 -9.40 -9.94 7.57
N ALA A 119 -8.43 -9.13 7.95
CA ALA A 119 -7.22 -8.92 7.19
C ALA A 119 -6.17 -9.81 7.79
N CYS A 120 -5.35 -10.36 6.92
CA CYS A 120 -4.32 -11.28 7.25
C CYS A 120 -3.05 -10.52 7.60
N PHE A 121 -2.29 -11.04 8.58
CA PHE A 121 -0.88 -10.71 8.71
C PHE A 121 -0.21 -10.87 7.35
N ASN A 122 0.57 -9.87 6.95
CA ASN A 122 1.34 -9.92 5.73
C ASN A 122 2.74 -9.35 5.99
N PHE A 123 3.75 -10.09 5.53
CA PHE A 123 5.14 -9.67 5.56
C PHE A 123 5.63 -9.27 4.16
N ASP A 124 6.02 -8.00 3.99
CA ASP A 124 6.68 -7.51 2.77
C ASP A 124 8.13 -7.12 3.07
N PRO A 125 9.12 -7.99 2.76
CA PRO A 125 10.53 -7.70 3.04
C PRO A 125 11.06 -6.51 2.24
N ARG A 126 10.35 -6.08 1.18
CA ARG A 126 10.76 -4.93 0.38
C ARG A 126 10.47 -3.62 1.08
N ARG A 127 9.60 -3.59 2.10
CA ARG A 127 9.29 -2.35 2.85
C ARG A 127 10.45 -1.99 3.79
N ALA A 128 10.53 -0.72 4.15
CA ALA A 128 11.49 -0.25 5.14
C ALA A 128 11.25 -0.95 6.49
N ALA A 129 12.33 -1.19 7.25
CA ALA A 129 12.25 -1.75 8.60
C ALA A 129 11.26 -0.94 9.46
N GLY A 130 10.46 -1.64 10.27
CA GLY A 130 9.36 -1.06 11.04
C GLY A 130 8.04 -0.91 10.27
N ASN A 131 8.02 -1.19 8.95
CA ASN A 131 6.79 -1.21 8.14
C ASN A 131 6.66 -2.51 7.32
N GLN A 132 7.33 -3.58 7.72
CA GLN A 132 7.35 -4.82 6.96
C GLN A 132 6.19 -5.76 7.31
N VAL A 133 5.67 -5.66 8.54
CA VAL A 133 4.57 -6.48 9.04
C VAL A 133 3.33 -5.61 9.22
N LEU A 134 2.28 -5.95 8.49
CA LEU A 134 1.05 -5.17 8.40
C LEU A 134 -0.15 -6.08 8.15
N LEU A 135 -1.36 -5.54 8.33
CA LEU A 135 -2.56 -6.21 7.84
C LEU A 135 -2.75 -5.93 6.36
N PHE A 136 -3.12 -6.97 5.63
CA PHE A 136 -3.51 -6.89 4.24
C PHE A 136 -4.64 -7.87 3.97
N SER A 137 -5.50 -7.54 3.02
CA SER A 137 -6.57 -8.39 2.53
C SER A 137 -6.11 -9.83 2.36
N CYS A 138 -6.84 -10.76 3.00
CA CYS A 138 -6.57 -12.18 2.87
C CYS A 138 -6.72 -12.57 1.39
N GLY A 139 -5.72 -13.26 0.83
CA GLY A 139 -5.66 -13.55 -0.61
C GLY A 139 -4.46 -12.91 -1.31
N GLY A 140 -3.85 -11.92 -0.68
CA GLY A 140 -2.62 -11.26 -1.14
C GLY A 140 -2.84 -10.20 -2.23
N ARG A 141 -4.10 -9.90 -2.57
CA ARG A 141 -4.49 -8.78 -3.43
C ARG A 141 -5.24 -7.74 -2.60
N ALA A 142 -5.08 -6.46 -2.96
CA ALA A 142 -5.64 -5.34 -2.18
C ALA A 142 -7.18 -5.29 -2.17
N ASP A 143 -7.83 -6.07 -3.02
CA ASP A 143 -9.28 -6.19 -3.18
C ASP A 143 -9.84 -7.46 -2.54
N GLY A 144 -9.06 -8.20 -1.72
CA GLY A 144 -9.54 -9.45 -1.10
C GLY A 144 -9.57 -10.65 -2.05
N SER A 145 -9.20 -10.48 -3.33
CA SER A 145 -9.11 -11.59 -4.26
C SER A 145 -7.84 -12.43 -4.07
N GLY A 146 -7.82 -13.62 -4.65
CA GLY A 146 -6.70 -14.56 -4.59
C GLY A 146 -6.94 -15.77 -3.69
N THR A 147 -5.87 -16.54 -3.46
CA THR A 147 -5.91 -17.84 -2.75
C THR A 147 -4.93 -17.91 -1.57
N GLY A 148 -4.40 -16.76 -1.14
CA GLY A 148 -3.35 -16.65 -0.14
C GLY A 148 -1.96 -16.62 -0.78
N THR A 149 -1.03 -15.90 -0.15
CA THR A 149 0.36 -15.77 -0.61
C THR A 149 1.32 -16.25 0.48
N ASN A 150 2.52 -16.67 0.09
CA ASN A 150 3.57 -17.02 1.05
C ASN A 150 3.98 -15.85 1.97
N SER A 151 3.62 -14.60 1.64
CA SER A 151 3.77 -13.45 2.53
C SER A 151 2.78 -13.42 3.70
N GLN A 152 1.70 -14.19 3.63
CA GLN A 152 0.64 -14.23 4.64
C GLN A 152 0.63 -15.53 5.46
N LEU A 153 1.40 -16.53 5.03
CA LEU A 153 1.43 -17.85 5.65
C LEU A 153 2.60 -17.96 6.64
N PHE A 154 2.29 -18.56 7.79
CA PHE A 154 3.23 -18.82 8.86
C PHE A 154 3.16 -20.32 9.24
N PRO A 155 4.29 -20.99 9.47
CA PRO A 155 4.28 -22.38 9.93
C PRO A 155 3.55 -22.54 11.28
N VAL A 156 2.80 -23.64 11.43
CA VAL A 156 2.11 -24.01 12.66
C VAL A 156 2.28 -25.51 12.94
N THR A 157 2.68 -25.85 14.16
CA THR A 157 2.89 -27.25 14.60
C THR A 157 1.72 -27.81 15.41
N GLY A 158 0.60 -27.09 15.49
CA GLY A 158 -0.67 -27.57 16.03
C GLY A 158 -0.79 -27.56 17.57
N SER A 159 0.04 -26.80 18.29
CA SER A 159 -0.08 -26.67 19.76
C SER A 159 -0.35 -25.23 20.19
N ALA A 160 -1.16 -25.07 21.25
CA ALA A 160 -1.27 -23.81 21.99
C ALA A 160 0.03 -23.60 22.76
N GLY A 161 0.82 -22.60 22.41
CA GLY A 161 2.10 -22.36 23.06
C GLY A 161 2.88 -21.22 22.40
N PRO A 162 4.03 -20.88 23.00
CA PRO A 162 5.07 -20.08 22.36
C PRO A 162 5.29 -20.45 20.90
N LEU A 163 4.95 -19.54 19.99
CA LEU A 163 5.24 -19.66 18.57
C LEU A 163 6.17 -18.54 18.14
N THR A 164 7.18 -18.89 17.36
CA THR A 164 7.96 -17.92 16.61
C THR A 164 7.28 -17.74 15.27
N LEU A 165 6.87 -16.51 14.95
CA LEU A 165 6.27 -16.21 13.66
C LEU A 165 7.38 -16.02 12.62
N THR A 166 7.49 -16.98 11.71
CA THR A 166 8.43 -16.94 10.58
C THR A 166 7.63 -16.89 9.28
N PRO A 167 7.66 -15.79 8.52
CA PRO A 167 6.90 -15.69 7.28
C PRO A 167 7.48 -16.62 6.20
N GLU A 168 6.62 -17.34 5.46
CA GLU A 168 7.10 -18.31 4.46
C GLU A 168 7.86 -17.69 3.28
N ASN A 169 7.63 -16.41 2.96
CA ASN A 169 8.37 -15.69 1.91
C ASN A 169 9.74 -15.17 2.36
N ALA A 170 10.12 -15.35 3.63
CA ALA A 170 11.48 -15.10 4.11
C ALA A 170 11.90 -16.16 5.15
N PRO A 171 12.18 -17.40 4.69
CA PRO A 171 12.58 -18.48 5.59
C PRO A 171 13.84 -18.11 6.39
N GLY A 172 13.77 -18.25 7.71
CA GLY A 172 14.87 -17.88 8.63
C GLY A 172 14.68 -16.53 9.30
N ASP A 173 13.85 -15.65 8.74
CA ASP A 173 13.47 -14.41 9.40
C ASP A 173 12.40 -14.68 10.46
N CYS A 174 12.49 -13.96 11.57
CA CYS A 174 11.51 -13.99 12.64
C CYS A 174 10.90 -12.61 12.81
N LEU A 175 9.59 -12.54 13.04
CA LEU A 175 8.95 -11.29 13.42
C LEU A 175 9.46 -10.88 14.81
N THR A 176 9.89 -9.64 14.94
CA THR A 176 10.40 -8.98 16.14
C THR A 176 9.66 -7.65 16.34
N PHE A 177 9.62 -7.11 17.55
CA PHE A 177 9.03 -5.79 17.79
C PHE A 177 10.10 -4.85 18.32
N PHE A 178 10.10 -3.60 17.83
CA PHE A 178 11.00 -2.56 18.31
C PHE A 178 10.22 -1.31 18.69
N MET A 179 10.72 -0.62 19.71
CA MET A 179 10.22 0.70 20.11
C MET A 179 10.93 1.76 19.28
N PHE A 180 10.18 2.52 18.50
CA PHE A 180 10.67 3.81 18.00
C PHE A 180 10.47 4.86 19.09
N GLY A 181 11.38 5.84 19.17
CA GLY A 181 11.55 6.80 20.27
C GLY A 181 10.40 7.74 20.61
N ASP A 182 9.15 7.40 20.28
CA ASP A 182 7.92 7.98 20.83
C ASP A 182 6.83 6.90 20.85
N ALA A 183 6.64 6.27 22.02
CA ALA A 183 5.52 5.46 22.54
C ALA A 183 4.82 4.38 21.66
N SER A 184 5.03 4.29 20.35
CA SER A 184 4.44 3.27 19.47
C SER A 184 5.46 2.17 19.17
N THR A 185 5.08 0.93 19.49
CA THR A 185 5.88 -0.27 19.21
C THR A 185 5.28 -0.95 17.98
N VAL A 186 6.07 -1.14 16.92
CA VAL A 186 5.64 -1.79 15.67
C VAL A 186 6.43 -3.10 15.46
N ILE A 187 5.83 -4.06 14.75
CA ILE A 187 6.46 -5.33 14.40
C ILE A 187 7.31 -5.17 13.11
N THR A 188 8.53 -5.68 13.12
CA THR A 188 9.49 -5.76 12.00
C THR A 188 10.12 -7.15 11.96
N THR A 189 11.14 -7.39 11.11
CA THR A 189 12.02 -8.56 11.25
C THR A 189 13.43 -8.16 11.68
N ASP A 190 14.11 -9.06 12.40
CA ASP A 190 15.56 -8.97 12.65
C ASP A 190 16.21 -10.35 12.45
N VAL A 191 17.42 -10.35 11.91
CA VAL A 191 18.27 -11.53 11.74
C VAL A 191 19.27 -11.55 12.90
N GLY A 192 18.81 -11.98 14.09
CA GLY A 192 19.72 -12.25 15.22
C GLY A 192 19.28 -11.78 16.62
N ALA A 193 18.15 -11.09 16.77
CA ALA A 193 17.62 -10.74 18.09
C ALA A 193 16.94 -11.93 18.81
N ALA A 194 17.04 -11.95 20.14
CA ALA A 194 16.33 -12.91 20.99
C ALA A 194 14.82 -12.85 20.69
N SER A 195 14.30 -13.98 20.25
CA SER A 195 13.00 -14.18 19.63
C SER A 195 11.84 -13.71 20.51
N PRO A 196 10.84 -12.98 19.99
CA PRO A 196 9.58 -12.88 20.69
C PRO A 196 8.83 -14.21 20.57
N THR A 197 8.60 -14.80 21.73
CA THR A 197 7.67 -15.90 21.92
C THR A 197 6.26 -15.34 21.88
N VAL A 198 5.46 -15.75 20.88
CA VAL A 198 4.03 -15.46 20.82
C VAL A 198 3.27 -16.50 21.62
N VAL A 199 2.56 -16.12 22.68
CA VAL A 199 1.76 -17.07 23.48
C VAL A 199 0.29 -16.93 23.13
N THR A 200 -0.29 -17.98 22.54
CA THR A 200 -1.75 -18.12 22.46
C THR A 200 -2.25 -18.70 23.80
N GLN A 201 -3.07 -17.95 24.55
CA GLN A 201 -3.70 -18.49 25.76
C GLN A 201 -4.95 -19.29 25.37
N SER A 202 -5.01 -20.54 25.84
CA SER A 202 -6.22 -21.37 25.79
C SER A 202 -7.26 -20.85 26.78
N VAL A 203 -8.50 -20.71 26.32
CA VAL A 203 -9.67 -20.55 27.21
C VAL A 203 -9.89 -21.89 27.94
N PRO A 204 -10.16 -21.92 29.27
CA PRO A 204 -10.34 -23.18 29.98
C PRO A 204 -11.60 -23.92 29.50
N ALA A 205 -11.42 -25.21 29.21
CA ALA A 205 -12.49 -26.16 28.94
C ALA A 205 -13.38 -26.30 30.19
N SER A 206 -14.65 -25.89 30.09
CA SER A 206 -15.70 -26.31 31.02
C SER A 206 -16.61 -27.34 30.34
N ILE A 207 -16.29 -28.60 30.65
CA ILE A 207 -17.18 -29.74 30.91
C ILE A 207 -18.47 -29.89 30.08
N ILE A 208 -18.38 -30.87 29.17
CA ILE A 208 -19.39 -31.77 28.59
C ILE A 208 -20.78 -31.74 29.27
N SER A 209 -21.82 -31.54 28.45
CA SER A 209 -22.97 -32.43 28.44
C SER A 209 -23.54 -32.55 27.03
N ALA A 210 -23.30 -33.70 26.41
CA ALA A 210 -23.94 -34.10 25.18
C ALA A 210 -25.44 -34.35 25.44
N SER A 211 -26.30 -33.85 24.57
CA SER A 211 -27.67 -34.35 24.43
C SER A 211 -27.98 -34.48 22.96
N THR A 212 -27.93 -35.73 22.52
CA THR A 212 -28.43 -36.22 21.23
C THR A 212 -29.96 -36.13 21.22
N THR A 213 -30.52 -35.30 20.36
CA THR A 213 -31.91 -35.46 19.92
C THR A 213 -32.02 -35.17 18.43
N SER A 214 -32.44 -36.21 17.72
CA SER A 214 -32.74 -36.27 16.29
C SER A 214 -33.73 -35.19 15.87
N ALA A 215 -33.43 -34.48 14.78
CA ALA A 215 -34.38 -33.59 14.13
C ALA A 215 -35.22 -34.37 13.11
N THR A 216 -36.48 -34.62 13.47
CA THR A 216 -37.53 -35.11 12.56
C THR A 216 -38.14 -33.91 11.86
N ALA A 217 -38.25 -33.97 10.53
CA ALA A 217 -38.92 -32.97 9.73
C ALA A 217 -40.42 -32.93 10.06
N SER A 218 -40.98 -31.74 10.24
CA SER A 218 -42.41 -31.51 10.09
C SER A 218 -42.68 -30.11 9.55
N SER A 219 -43.35 -30.11 8.41
CA SER A 219 -43.96 -28.99 7.72
C SER A 219 -45.16 -28.49 8.51
N THR A 220 -45.24 -27.18 8.75
CA THR A 220 -46.52 -26.55 9.07
C THR A 220 -46.53 -25.11 8.55
N SER A 221 -47.41 -24.88 7.58
CA SER A 221 -47.82 -23.58 7.06
C SER A 221 -48.62 -22.82 8.11
N VAL A 222 -48.26 -21.56 8.38
CA VAL A 222 -49.11 -20.62 9.12
C VAL A 222 -49.24 -19.30 8.38
N THR A 223 -50.50 -18.95 8.16
CA THR A 223 -51.07 -17.81 7.46
C THR A 223 -50.82 -16.50 8.22
N LEU A 224 -50.42 -15.44 7.52
CA LEU A 224 -50.26 -14.08 8.05
C LEU A 224 -51.62 -13.35 8.10
N SER A 225 -51.91 -12.68 9.21
CA SER A 225 -52.93 -11.62 9.32
C SER A 225 -52.26 -10.28 9.66
N PRO A 226 -52.78 -9.14 9.17
CA PRO A 226 -52.09 -7.86 9.21
C PRO A 226 -52.37 -7.10 10.51
N THR A 227 -51.36 -6.42 11.06
CA THR A 227 -51.54 -5.43 12.13
C THR A 227 -50.77 -4.14 11.80
N THR A 228 -51.56 -3.18 11.31
CA THR A 228 -51.62 -1.74 11.61
C THR A 228 -50.38 -1.00 12.13
N SER A 229 -49.95 0.00 11.34
CA SER A 229 -48.96 1.04 11.65
C SER A 229 -49.34 1.96 12.83
N PRO A 230 -48.34 2.51 13.54
CA PRO A 230 -48.42 3.81 14.21
C PRO A 230 -47.64 4.92 13.45
N PRO A 231 -47.93 6.21 13.73
CA PRO A 231 -47.67 7.31 12.80
C PRO A 231 -46.25 7.90 12.86
N SER A 232 -45.96 8.57 11.74
CA SER A 232 -44.80 9.37 11.39
C SER A 232 -44.46 10.48 12.40
N VAL A 233 -43.19 10.56 12.80
CA VAL A 233 -42.58 11.75 13.41
C VAL A 233 -41.61 12.30 12.38
N VAL A 234 -41.96 13.46 11.83
CA VAL A 234 -41.17 14.19 10.82
C VAL A 234 -40.04 14.93 11.56
N VAL A 235 -38.81 14.42 11.44
CA VAL A 235 -37.61 15.21 11.72
C VAL A 235 -37.01 15.56 10.36
N SER A 236 -37.01 16.84 10.03
CA SER A 236 -36.32 17.38 8.84
C SER A 236 -34.82 17.11 8.94
N THR A 237 -34.37 16.02 8.34
CA THR A 237 -32.99 15.88 7.89
C THR A 237 -32.89 16.52 6.52
N VAL A 238 -32.05 17.55 6.42
CA VAL A 238 -31.61 18.12 5.16
C VAL A 238 -30.87 16.98 4.43
N ALA A 239 -31.51 16.41 3.42
CA ALA A 239 -30.88 15.40 2.57
C ALA A 239 -29.78 16.10 1.78
N THR A 240 -28.53 15.96 2.23
CA THR A 240 -27.38 16.14 1.37
C THR A 240 -27.50 15.05 0.30
N ALA A 241 -27.85 15.46 -0.91
CA ALA A 241 -27.90 14.55 -2.05
C ALA A 241 -26.52 13.88 -2.19
N SER A 242 -26.45 12.59 -1.87
CA SER A 242 -25.32 11.76 -2.26
C SER A 242 -25.34 11.74 -3.78
N ALA A 243 -24.49 12.54 -4.41
CA ALA A 243 -24.28 12.47 -5.84
C ALA A 243 -23.84 11.05 -6.16
N SER A 244 -24.65 10.32 -6.92
CA SER A 244 -24.25 9.03 -7.47
C SER A 244 -22.98 9.27 -8.28
N ALA A 245 -21.84 8.82 -7.75
CA ALA A 245 -20.57 8.90 -8.45
C ALA A 245 -20.74 8.18 -9.80
N SER A 246 -20.56 8.92 -10.90
CA SER A 246 -20.49 8.34 -12.23
C SER A 246 -19.34 7.33 -12.23
N ILE A 247 -19.64 6.07 -12.54
CA ILE A 247 -18.63 5.02 -12.70
C ILE A 247 -17.70 5.40 -13.85
N ILE A 248 -16.42 5.66 -13.56
CA ILE A 248 -15.41 5.94 -14.58
C ILE A 248 -14.68 4.62 -14.82
N SER A 249 -14.86 4.02 -16.00
CA SER A 249 -14.13 2.80 -16.34
C SER A 249 -12.66 3.08 -16.57
N VAL A 250 -11.78 2.19 -16.12
CA VAL A 250 -10.35 2.24 -16.41
C VAL A 250 -9.93 1.09 -17.32
N SER A 251 -8.91 1.30 -18.15
CA SER A 251 -8.51 0.31 -19.16
C SER A 251 -7.54 -0.77 -18.64
N ARG A 252 -6.98 -0.60 -17.43
CA ARG A 252 -6.15 -1.61 -16.76
C ARG A 252 -6.83 -2.16 -15.50
N ALA A 253 -6.02 -2.71 -14.58
CA ALA A 253 -6.50 -3.44 -13.41
C ALA A 253 -7.53 -2.62 -12.60
N GLY A 254 -8.57 -3.30 -12.13
CA GLY A 254 -9.62 -2.75 -11.28
C GLY A 254 -10.88 -2.28 -11.99
N SER A 255 -10.90 -2.20 -13.34
CA SER A 255 -12.08 -1.96 -14.21
C SER A 255 -12.84 -0.64 -14.02
N VAL A 256 -12.80 -0.05 -12.82
CA VAL A 256 -13.42 1.22 -12.43
C VAL A 256 -12.39 2.02 -11.63
N LEU A 257 -12.31 3.32 -11.89
CA LEU A 257 -11.52 4.26 -11.11
C LEU A 257 -12.03 4.30 -9.68
N ASN A 258 -11.12 4.19 -8.71
CA ASN A 258 -11.44 4.42 -7.31
C ASN A 258 -10.82 5.76 -6.87
N PRO A 259 -11.61 6.84 -6.70
CA PRO A 259 -11.10 8.16 -6.38
C PRO A 259 -10.30 8.20 -5.07
N SER A 260 -10.73 7.47 -4.04
CA SER A 260 -10.02 7.38 -2.76
C SER A 260 -8.65 6.72 -2.94
N ALA A 261 -8.59 5.65 -3.73
CA ALA A 261 -7.34 4.96 -4.04
C ALA A 261 -6.37 5.82 -4.85
N ALA A 262 -6.90 6.57 -5.82
CA ALA A 262 -6.11 7.48 -6.65
C ALA A 262 -5.55 8.64 -5.82
N ALA A 263 -6.37 9.23 -4.94
CA ALA A 263 -5.94 10.31 -4.04
C ALA A 263 -4.88 9.84 -3.04
N GLU A 264 -5.02 8.63 -2.50
CA GLU A 264 -4.01 8.07 -1.59
C GLU A 264 -2.72 7.66 -2.30
N ALA A 265 -2.82 7.12 -3.52
CA ALA A 265 -1.66 6.76 -4.31
C ALA A 265 -0.91 7.99 -4.83
N ASN A 266 -1.60 9.10 -5.10
CA ASN A 266 -1.01 10.30 -5.68
C ASN A 266 -1.29 11.54 -4.82
N PRO A 267 -0.77 11.60 -3.58
CA PRO A 267 -0.97 12.76 -2.74
C PRO A 267 -0.17 13.96 -3.30
N PRO A 268 -0.71 15.18 -3.24
CA PRO A 268 0.02 16.37 -3.65
C PRO A 268 1.22 16.62 -2.73
N ASP A 269 2.39 16.85 -3.32
CA ASP A 269 3.57 17.30 -2.56
C ASP A 269 3.46 18.80 -2.28
N ASN A 270 3.06 19.14 -1.05
CA ASN A 270 2.94 20.51 -0.57
C ASN A 270 4.29 21.14 -0.16
N THR A 271 5.36 20.34 -0.10
CA THR A 271 6.73 20.80 0.16
C THR A 271 7.52 21.07 -1.11
N ALA A 272 6.93 20.77 -2.27
CA ALA A 272 7.58 20.82 -3.57
C ALA A 272 8.05 22.23 -3.95
N THR A 273 9.33 22.34 -4.29
CA THR A 273 9.87 23.46 -5.05
C THR A 273 9.68 23.17 -6.54
N ARG A 274 8.87 24.01 -7.18
CA ARG A 274 8.50 23.88 -8.60
C ARG A 274 9.37 24.82 -9.44
N ALA A 275 10.17 24.26 -10.35
CA ALA A 275 10.86 25.05 -11.38
C ALA A 275 9.86 25.59 -12.40
N PHE A 276 8.85 24.77 -12.74
CA PHE A 276 7.75 25.16 -13.61
C PHE A 276 6.43 24.59 -13.08
N SER A 277 5.35 25.33 -13.24
CA SER A 277 4.01 24.93 -12.82
C SER A 277 3.03 24.98 -13.97
N SER A 278 2.21 23.94 -14.12
CA SER A 278 1.17 23.83 -15.16
C SER A 278 1.69 24.12 -16.59
N VAL A 279 2.86 23.57 -16.92
CA VAL A 279 3.49 23.70 -18.25
C VAL A 279 3.16 22.50 -19.13
N SER A 280 3.22 22.69 -20.44
CA SER A 280 3.20 21.62 -21.43
C SER A 280 4.62 21.28 -21.87
N LEU A 281 4.87 19.99 -22.10
CA LEU A 281 6.12 19.48 -22.65
C LEU A 281 5.92 19.17 -24.13
N LYS A 282 6.51 20.00 -25.00
CA LYS A 282 6.34 19.95 -26.45
C LYS A 282 7.51 19.24 -27.12
N SER A 283 7.24 18.20 -27.89
CA SER A 283 8.24 17.55 -28.73
C SER A 283 8.76 18.49 -29.83
N ALA A 284 9.86 18.12 -30.48
CA ALA A 284 10.36 18.82 -31.66
C ALA A 284 9.36 18.86 -32.83
N SER A 285 8.39 17.95 -32.89
CA SER A 285 7.30 17.97 -33.88
C SER A 285 6.12 18.88 -33.49
N GLY A 286 6.19 19.56 -32.34
CA GLY A 286 5.15 20.46 -31.86
C GLY A 286 3.96 19.76 -31.18
N LEU A 287 4.06 18.46 -30.91
CA LEU A 287 3.06 17.71 -30.15
C LEU A 287 3.33 17.82 -28.65
N CYS A 288 2.28 17.78 -27.84
CA CYS A 288 2.38 17.85 -26.39
C CYS A 288 2.31 16.46 -25.77
N LEU A 289 3.08 16.24 -24.69
CA LEU A 289 2.83 15.10 -23.80
C LEU A 289 1.39 15.16 -23.29
N PHE A 290 0.73 14.01 -23.31
CA PHE A 290 -0.66 13.83 -22.93
C PHE A 290 -0.81 12.56 -22.08
N ILE A 291 -1.64 12.66 -21.05
CA ILE A 291 -2.11 11.50 -20.28
C ILE A 291 -3.63 11.39 -20.34
N ASP A 292 -4.14 10.17 -20.33
CA ASP A 292 -5.55 9.86 -20.08
C ASP A 292 -5.66 9.19 -18.70
N PRO A 293 -6.22 9.84 -17.67
CA PRO A 293 -6.37 9.26 -16.34
C PRO A 293 -7.09 7.91 -16.34
N THR A 294 -7.98 7.67 -17.31
CA THR A 294 -8.73 6.42 -17.43
C THR A 294 -7.93 5.29 -18.08
N ALA A 295 -6.76 5.58 -18.66
CA ALA A 295 -5.91 4.58 -19.29
C ALA A 295 -5.01 3.81 -18.30
N GLY A 296 -5.09 4.14 -17.01
CA GLY A 296 -4.36 3.50 -15.92
C GLY A 296 -5.12 2.35 -15.26
N ASP A 297 -4.65 1.96 -14.08
CA ASP A 297 -5.40 1.12 -13.15
C ASP A 297 -6.35 1.96 -12.27
N PHE A 298 -7.08 1.31 -11.37
CA PHE A 298 -8.05 1.95 -10.48
C PHE A 298 -7.46 3.02 -9.55
N ARG A 299 -6.12 3.16 -9.45
CA ARG A 299 -5.40 4.17 -8.66
C ARG A 299 -4.78 5.26 -9.52
N GLU A 300 -5.09 5.30 -10.82
CA GLU A 300 -4.41 6.17 -11.79
C GLU A 300 -2.90 5.88 -11.92
N ASN A 301 -2.46 4.66 -11.58
CA ASN A 301 -1.12 4.20 -11.89
C ASN A 301 -1.08 3.56 -13.28
N LEU A 302 0.12 3.40 -13.83
CA LEU A 302 0.37 2.72 -15.10
C LEU A 302 -0.32 3.42 -16.30
N ILE A 303 -0.67 4.69 -16.15
CA ILE A 303 -1.24 5.49 -17.24
C ILE A 303 -0.17 5.67 -18.30
N PRO A 304 -0.39 5.27 -19.55
CA PRO A 304 0.57 5.49 -20.62
C PRO A 304 0.71 6.98 -20.96
N ILE A 305 1.90 7.38 -21.41
CA ILE A 305 2.13 8.74 -21.91
C ILE A 305 2.16 8.71 -23.44
N THR A 306 1.47 9.65 -24.06
CA THR A 306 1.40 9.78 -25.53
C THR A 306 1.71 11.20 -25.97
N LEU A 307 2.00 11.38 -27.25
CA LEU A 307 2.07 12.69 -27.91
C LEU A 307 0.77 12.96 -28.66
N GLN A 308 0.18 14.12 -28.40
CA GLN A 308 -1.04 14.58 -29.07
C GLN A 308 -0.90 16.05 -29.52
N PRO A 309 -1.76 16.53 -30.44
CA PRO A 309 -1.84 17.95 -30.74
C PRO A 309 -2.04 18.76 -29.46
N CYS A 310 -1.29 19.83 -29.31
CA CYS A 310 -1.40 20.68 -28.12
C CYS A 310 -2.77 21.37 -28.08
N ASP A 311 -3.54 21.13 -27.03
CA ASP A 311 -4.88 21.70 -26.82
C ASP A 311 -4.97 22.55 -25.55
N GLY A 312 -3.94 22.50 -24.72
CA GLY A 312 -3.85 23.25 -23.46
C GLY A 312 -4.70 22.67 -22.33
N SER A 313 -5.33 21.51 -22.52
CA SER A 313 -6.10 20.77 -21.52
C SER A 313 -5.24 20.34 -20.33
N ALA A 314 -5.88 20.08 -19.19
CA ALA A 314 -5.18 19.60 -17.98
C ALA A 314 -4.42 18.29 -18.21
N ASN A 315 -4.86 17.46 -19.15
CA ASN A 315 -4.21 16.22 -19.58
C ASN A 315 -2.80 16.45 -20.16
N GLN A 316 -2.49 17.68 -20.57
CA GLN A 316 -1.21 18.09 -21.16
C GLN A 316 -0.41 19.04 -20.25
N ARG A 317 -0.77 19.11 -18.96
CA ARG A 317 -0.14 20.02 -18.00
C ARG A 317 0.59 19.26 -16.91
N PHE A 318 1.82 19.69 -16.68
CA PHE A 318 2.76 19.09 -15.74
C PHE A 318 3.40 20.16 -14.87
N ASN A 319 3.76 19.77 -13.65
CA ASN A 319 4.69 20.49 -12.82
C ASN A 319 6.07 19.85 -12.95
N ILE A 320 7.12 20.69 -12.99
CA ILE A 320 8.52 20.24 -12.94
C ILE A 320 9.03 20.56 -11.55
N ILE A 321 9.25 19.53 -10.73
CA ILE A 321 9.59 19.65 -9.31
C ILE A 321 11.06 19.30 -9.12
N THR A 322 11.84 20.23 -8.58
CA THR A 322 13.29 20.08 -8.39
C THR A 322 13.70 19.84 -6.93
N ALA A 323 12.77 19.99 -6.00
CA ALA A 323 12.94 19.58 -4.61
C ALA A 323 11.57 19.31 -3.97
N GLY A 324 11.49 18.50 -2.92
CA GLY A 324 10.27 18.18 -2.18
C GLY A 324 10.40 16.86 -1.43
N ILE A 325 9.31 16.36 -0.83
CA ILE A 325 9.32 15.07 -0.12
C ILE A 325 9.66 13.91 -1.05
N HIS A 326 9.31 14.04 -2.34
CA HIS A 326 9.61 13.04 -3.37
C HIS A 326 10.78 13.46 -4.28
N ASN A 327 11.53 14.52 -3.98
CA ASN A 327 12.75 14.84 -4.71
C ASN A 327 13.78 15.50 -3.80
N ASP A 328 14.77 14.72 -3.37
CA ASP A 328 15.92 15.18 -2.60
C ASP A 328 17.22 15.16 -3.43
N GLN A 329 17.13 14.89 -4.75
CA GLN A 329 18.29 14.73 -5.62
C GLN A 329 18.63 16.04 -6.35
N PRO A 330 19.86 16.56 -6.18
CA PRO A 330 20.27 17.77 -6.87
C PRO A 330 20.43 17.53 -8.38
N ASN A 331 20.08 18.54 -9.19
CA ASN A 331 20.13 18.50 -10.67
C ASN A 331 19.18 17.45 -11.30
N SER A 332 18.14 17.09 -10.56
CA SER A 332 17.11 16.16 -11.01
C SER A 332 15.73 16.77 -10.81
N ALA A 333 14.80 16.38 -11.67
CA ALA A 333 13.42 16.78 -11.60
C ALA A 333 12.47 15.58 -11.66
N LEU A 334 11.37 15.72 -10.93
CA LEU A 334 10.15 14.97 -11.18
C LEU A 334 9.29 15.72 -12.20
N ILE A 335 8.67 14.98 -13.11
CA ILE A 335 7.64 15.50 -14.01
C ILE A 335 6.30 14.96 -13.51
N VAL A 336 5.49 15.84 -12.94
CA VAL A 336 4.28 15.47 -12.20
C VAL A 336 3.05 15.97 -12.93
N SER A 337 2.09 15.10 -13.20
CA SER A 337 0.81 15.52 -13.78
C SER A 337 0.05 16.43 -12.83
N ILE A 338 -0.46 17.57 -13.31
CA ILE A 338 -1.33 18.40 -12.45
C ILE A 338 -2.71 17.77 -12.24
N LEU A 339 -3.09 16.84 -13.11
CA LEU A 339 -4.41 16.22 -13.13
C LEU A 339 -4.50 15.06 -12.13
N THR A 340 -3.50 14.17 -12.15
CA THR A 340 -3.48 12.96 -11.31
C THR A 340 -2.49 13.03 -10.16
N GLN A 341 -1.61 14.04 -10.11
CA GLN A 341 -0.47 14.13 -9.17
C GLN A 341 0.53 12.98 -9.24
N GLY A 342 0.40 12.06 -10.19
CA GLY A 342 1.39 11.02 -10.44
C GLY A 342 2.67 11.58 -11.07
N CYS A 343 3.74 10.79 -10.99
CA CYS A 343 5.06 11.07 -11.54
C CYS A 343 5.33 10.27 -12.82
N LEU A 344 5.95 10.91 -13.80
CA LEU A 344 6.48 10.25 -14.98
C LEU A 344 7.54 9.23 -14.54
N ASN A 345 7.40 7.99 -14.98
CA ASN A 345 8.21 6.85 -14.56
C ASN A 345 8.61 6.00 -15.77
N PHE A 346 9.88 5.59 -15.79
CA PHE A 346 10.42 4.67 -16.78
C PHE A 346 10.72 3.28 -16.18
N ASP A 347 10.01 2.25 -16.63
CA ASP A 347 10.20 0.85 -16.24
C ASP A 347 10.62 -0.02 -17.44
N PRO A 348 11.92 -0.35 -17.59
CA PRO A 348 12.43 -1.13 -18.72
C PRO A 348 11.98 -2.59 -18.70
N ARG A 349 11.34 -3.07 -17.61
CA ARG A 349 10.84 -4.44 -17.50
C ARG A 349 9.49 -4.61 -18.21
N ARG A 350 8.85 -3.51 -18.59
CA ARG A 350 7.56 -3.51 -19.29
C ARG A 350 7.75 -3.74 -20.79
N ALA A 351 6.68 -4.19 -21.44
CA ALA A 351 6.68 -4.35 -22.89
C ALA A 351 6.87 -3.00 -23.60
N ALA A 352 7.39 -3.03 -24.82
CA ALA A 352 7.50 -1.86 -25.69
C ALA A 352 6.14 -1.13 -25.80
N GLY A 353 6.20 0.20 -25.84
CA GLY A 353 5.08 1.12 -25.72
C GLY A 353 4.53 1.28 -24.30
N ASP A 354 4.87 0.41 -23.35
CA ASP A 354 4.38 0.44 -21.95
C ASP A 354 5.48 0.83 -20.96
N THR A 355 6.68 1.14 -21.43
CA THR A 355 7.87 1.42 -20.58
C THR A 355 7.81 2.80 -19.92
N VAL A 356 7.11 3.77 -20.51
CA VAL A 356 6.94 5.13 -19.98
C VAL A 356 5.49 5.35 -19.53
N ILE A 357 5.31 5.61 -18.25
CA ILE A 357 3.99 5.67 -17.60
C ILE A 357 3.91 6.79 -16.56
N MET A 358 2.70 7.20 -16.21
CA MET A 358 2.42 7.88 -14.96
C MET A 358 2.30 6.82 -13.85
N PHE A 359 2.95 7.09 -12.73
CA PHE A 359 2.92 6.23 -11.55
C PHE A 359 3.04 7.08 -10.31
N SER A 360 2.47 6.62 -9.21
CA SER A 360 2.59 7.23 -7.90
C SER A 360 4.00 7.73 -7.60
N CYS A 361 4.12 9.00 -7.22
CA CYS A 361 5.37 9.61 -6.79
C CYS A 361 5.83 8.90 -5.51
N GLY A 362 7.04 8.32 -5.52
CA GLY A 362 7.52 7.45 -4.44
C GLY A 362 7.73 5.99 -4.84
N GLY A 363 7.69 5.66 -6.14
CA GLY A 363 8.10 4.35 -6.68
C GLY A 363 7.23 3.14 -6.31
N ARG A 364 6.21 3.30 -5.45
CA ARG A 364 5.26 2.26 -5.04
C ARG A 364 3.86 2.60 -5.50
N ALA A 365 3.10 1.58 -5.93
CA ALA A 365 1.73 1.74 -6.44
C ALA A 365 0.74 2.33 -5.42
N ASP A 366 1.13 2.46 -4.16
CA ASP A 366 0.30 2.99 -3.08
C ASP A 366 0.76 4.36 -2.59
N GLY A 367 1.83 4.95 -3.11
CA GLY A 367 2.38 6.24 -2.65
C GLY A 367 3.18 6.20 -1.36
N SER A 368 3.40 5.03 -0.74
CA SER A 368 4.12 4.94 0.56
C SER A 368 5.65 4.84 0.45
N GLY A 369 6.22 4.99 -0.75
CA GLY A 369 7.64 4.76 -0.98
C GLY A 369 8.46 6.04 -1.16
N GLN A 370 9.77 5.85 -1.34
CA GLN A 370 10.69 6.91 -1.72
C GLN A 370 10.82 6.98 -3.23
N VAL A 371 11.10 8.17 -3.75
CA VAL A 371 11.35 8.35 -5.18
C VAL A 371 12.44 7.39 -5.64
N THR A 372 12.22 6.77 -6.80
CA THR A 372 13.20 5.89 -7.41
C THR A 372 13.88 6.60 -8.58
N ASN A 373 15.09 6.20 -8.92
CA ASN A 373 15.82 6.70 -10.10
C ASN A 373 15.07 6.47 -11.44
N SER A 374 14.01 5.66 -11.45
CA SER A 374 13.09 5.52 -12.59
C SER A 374 12.15 6.72 -12.78
N GLN A 375 12.00 7.57 -11.77
CA GLN A 375 11.11 8.73 -11.77
C GLN A 375 11.88 10.05 -11.86
N LEU A 376 13.20 10.01 -11.68
CA LEU A 376 14.06 11.18 -11.70
C LEU A 376 14.66 11.39 -13.10
N PHE A 377 14.62 12.64 -13.54
CA PHE A 377 15.14 13.09 -14.84
C PHE A 377 16.17 14.18 -14.61
N SER A 378 17.31 14.09 -15.30
CA SER A 378 18.33 15.14 -15.24
C SER A 378 17.73 16.48 -15.68
N PHE A 379 17.93 17.52 -14.86
CA PHE A 379 17.36 18.84 -15.09
C PHE A 379 18.22 19.93 -14.46
N THR A 380 18.62 20.93 -15.25
CA THR A 380 19.31 22.10 -14.72
C THR A 380 18.31 23.25 -14.56
N ALA A 381 18.28 23.87 -13.37
CA ALA A 381 17.40 25.00 -13.12
C ALA A 381 17.63 26.14 -14.13
N GLY A 382 16.54 26.64 -14.71
CA GLY A 382 16.58 27.71 -15.72
C GLY A 382 16.59 27.22 -17.18
N GLU A 383 16.70 25.91 -17.42
CA GLU A 383 16.53 25.36 -18.77
C GLU A 383 15.05 25.49 -19.22
N ALA A 384 14.86 25.91 -20.47
CA ALA A 384 13.53 26.00 -21.12
C ALA A 384 13.20 24.76 -21.96
N SER A 385 14.10 23.78 -21.97
CA SER A 385 13.91 22.50 -22.62
C SER A 385 14.56 21.41 -21.77
N LEU A 386 14.07 20.18 -21.90
CA LEU A 386 14.59 19.04 -21.18
C LEU A 386 14.72 17.84 -22.11
N ARG A 387 15.76 17.06 -21.91
CA ARG A 387 15.90 15.73 -22.48
C ARG A 387 15.33 14.77 -21.46
N LEU A 388 14.29 14.01 -21.83
CA LEU A 388 13.71 13.01 -20.95
C LEU A 388 14.66 11.82 -20.83
N GLN A 389 15.66 11.95 -19.97
CA GLN A 389 16.66 10.93 -19.68
C GLN A 389 16.47 10.46 -18.23
N PRO A 390 15.84 9.30 -18.01
CA PRO A 390 15.64 8.79 -16.66
C PRO A 390 16.97 8.32 -16.05
N GLU A 391 17.15 8.52 -14.75
CA GLU A 391 18.42 8.20 -14.08
C GLU A 391 18.74 6.69 -14.08
N ASN A 392 17.73 5.82 -13.97
CA ASN A 392 17.92 4.37 -14.12
C ASN A 392 18.34 3.93 -15.54
N GLY A 393 18.30 4.84 -16.51
CA GLY A 393 18.87 4.68 -17.84
C GLY A 393 20.38 4.94 -17.92
N ALA A 394 20.99 5.42 -16.83
CA ALA A 394 22.44 5.64 -16.67
C ALA A 394 23.10 6.42 -17.83
N GLY A 395 22.39 7.41 -18.40
CA GLY A 395 22.89 8.22 -19.52
C GLY A 395 22.73 7.60 -20.90
N ALA A 396 22.37 6.33 -21.00
CA ALA A 396 22.24 5.63 -22.26
C ALA A 396 20.81 5.67 -22.84
N VAL A 397 19.80 5.87 -21.98
CA VAL A 397 18.38 5.79 -22.37
C VAL A 397 17.74 7.17 -22.38
N CYS A 398 17.09 7.51 -23.50
CA CYS A 398 16.29 8.70 -23.67
C CYS A 398 14.87 8.31 -24.08
N LEU A 399 13.87 9.02 -23.59
CA LEU A 399 12.48 8.75 -23.91
C LEU A 399 12.11 9.44 -25.24
N VAL A 400 11.45 8.69 -26.12
CA VAL A 400 10.98 9.14 -27.45
C VAL A 400 9.59 8.59 -27.70
N ALA A 401 8.84 9.20 -28.62
CA ALA A 401 7.61 8.59 -29.11
C ALA A 401 7.91 7.45 -30.10
N ASP A 402 7.19 6.35 -29.96
CA ASP A 402 7.14 5.27 -30.94
C ASP A 402 6.28 5.65 -32.17
N ALA A 403 6.14 4.72 -33.10
CA ALA A 403 5.36 4.95 -34.32
C ALA A 403 3.86 5.18 -34.07
N ALA A 404 3.33 4.75 -32.91
CA ALA A 404 1.96 4.98 -32.50
C ALA A 404 1.79 6.28 -31.69
N GLY A 405 2.86 7.06 -31.49
CA GLY A 405 2.87 8.29 -30.71
C GLY A 405 2.94 8.04 -29.20
N ARG A 406 3.23 6.82 -28.76
CA ARG A 406 3.36 6.46 -27.35
C ARG A 406 4.80 6.61 -26.89
N MET A 407 5.01 7.13 -25.68
CA MET A 407 6.36 7.29 -25.17
C MET A 407 6.98 5.93 -24.84
N ASP A 408 8.21 5.73 -25.31
CA ASP A 408 9.06 4.55 -25.11
C ASP A 408 10.53 4.98 -25.01
N GLN A 409 11.44 4.01 -24.92
CA GLN A 409 12.89 4.22 -24.83
C GLN A 409 13.60 4.17 -26.19
N ALA A 410 14.68 4.91 -26.30
CA ALA A 410 15.71 4.78 -27.34
C ALA A 410 17.10 5.08 -26.75
N THR A 411 18.16 4.76 -27.50
CA THR A 411 19.51 5.19 -27.14
C THR A 411 19.62 6.72 -27.21
N CYS A 412 20.19 7.35 -26.18
CA CYS A 412 20.45 8.79 -26.19
C CYS A 412 21.38 9.21 -27.33
N SER A 413 21.04 10.30 -27.99
CA SER A 413 21.74 10.90 -29.13
C SER A 413 21.37 12.37 -29.29
N ASP A 414 22.00 13.11 -30.19
CA ASP A 414 21.60 14.50 -30.49
C ASP A 414 20.31 14.63 -31.33
N ASN A 415 19.52 13.56 -31.43
CA ASN A 415 18.25 13.59 -32.14
C ASN A 415 17.24 14.53 -31.45
N PRO A 416 16.68 15.52 -32.16
CA PRO A 416 15.73 16.46 -31.57
C PRO A 416 14.43 15.80 -31.07
N SER A 417 14.10 14.57 -31.52
CA SER A 417 12.94 13.83 -30.99
C SER A 417 13.08 13.45 -29.50
N GLN A 418 14.28 13.56 -28.93
CA GLN A 418 14.60 13.27 -27.53
C GLN A 418 14.53 14.51 -26.63
N VAL A 419 14.27 15.69 -27.20
CA VAL A 419 14.25 16.98 -26.50
C VAL A 419 12.84 17.56 -26.52
N PHE A 420 12.39 18.02 -25.35
CA PHE A 420 11.08 18.59 -25.11
C PHE A 420 11.19 20.03 -24.63
N ASN A 421 10.50 20.94 -25.31
CA ASN A 421 10.40 22.33 -24.89
C ASN A 421 9.35 22.50 -23.81
N ILE A 422 9.66 23.32 -22.81
CA ILE A 422 8.78 23.64 -21.69
C ILE A 422 8.00 24.92 -22.07
N SER A 423 6.66 24.89 -22.04
CA SER A 423 5.84 26.03 -22.50
C SER A 423 4.51 26.22 -21.79
#